data_AF-A0A7L2QBW5-F1
#
_entry.id   AF-A0A7L2QBW5-F1
#
_cell.length_a   1.000
_cell.length_b   1.000
_cell.length_c   1.000
_cell.angle_alpha   90.00
_cell.angle_beta   90.00
_cell.angle_gamma   90.00
#
_symmetry.space_group_name_H-M   'P 1'
#
loop_
_entity.id
_entity.type
_entity.pdbx_description
1 polymer ?
#
loop_
_entity_poly.entity_id
_entity_poly.type
_entity_poly.pdbx_seq_one_letter_code
_entity_poly.pdbx_strand_id
1 'polypeptide(L)'
;FNLFLVAAHEFGHALGLSHSNDQRALMFPNYAYISPSEFPLSPDDISGIQSIYGSPPNAPDKRPTTPSSPKVCGSQMSFDAVTALRREVIFLKGRHLWRVYPDNSEAERELISAFWPNLPPGIEAAYENTKDQILLFK
;
A
#
# COMPACT_ATOMS: atom_id res chain seq x y z
N PHE A 1 16.00 0.47 -7.21
CA PHE A 1 16.01 1.30 -5.99
C PHE A 1 15.93 2.77 -6.37
N ASN A 2 15.13 3.56 -5.65
CA ASN A 2 15.03 5.00 -5.82
C ASN A 2 15.74 5.68 -4.64
N LEU A 3 16.78 6.47 -4.90
CA LEU A 3 17.62 7.08 -3.86
C LEU A 3 16.82 7.94 -2.91
N PHE A 4 15.83 8.68 -3.40
CA PHE A 4 14.98 9.52 -2.57
C PHE A 4 14.20 8.70 -1.53
N LEU A 5 13.59 7.58 -1.93
CA LEU A 5 12.84 6.72 -1.01
C LEU A 5 13.74 6.07 0.04
N VAL A 6 14.90 5.56 -0.39
CA VAL A 6 15.85 4.94 0.53
C VAL A 6 16.38 5.99 1.52
N ALA A 7 16.80 7.17 1.04
CA ALA A 7 17.27 8.23 1.92
C ALA A 7 16.19 8.70 2.90
N ALA A 8 14.93 8.80 2.46
CA ALA A 8 13.83 9.17 3.33
C ALA A 8 13.60 8.14 4.45
N HIS A 9 13.70 6.84 4.14
CA HIS A 9 13.66 5.75 5.14
C HIS A 9 14.81 5.88 6.17
N GLU A 10 16.04 6.06 5.69
CA GLU A 10 17.21 6.21 6.57
C GLU A 10 17.14 7.49 7.42
N PHE A 11 16.59 8.58 6.89
CA PHE A 11 16.33 9.78 7.68
C PHE A 11 15.29 9.54 8.77
N GLY A 12 14.30 8.68 8.54
CA GLY A 12 13.39 8.23 9.58
C GLY A 12 14.14 7.57 10.75
N HIS A 13 15.09 6.68 10.46
CA HIS A 13 15.97 6.10 11.49
C HIS A 13 16.83 7.14 12.19
N ALA A 14 17.44 8.07 11.44
CA ALA A 14 18.24 9.15 12.01
C ALA A 14 17.42 10.08 12.93
N LEU A 15 16.13 10.21 12.68
CA LEU A 15 15.16 10.94 13.49
C LEU A 15 14.53 10.08 14.62
N GLY A 16 14.96 8.84 14.80
CA GLY A 16 14.56 7.98 15.92
C GLY A 16 13.37 7.05 15.64
N LEU A 17 12.90 6.92 14.40
CA LEU A 17 11.88 5.92 14.05
C LEU A 17 12.49 4.52 13.93
N SER A 18 11.77 3.54 14.47
CA SER A 18 12.05 2.11 14.22
C SER A 18 11.29 1.61 12.99
N HIS A 19 11.63 0.41 12.54
CA HIS A 19 10.86 -0.24 11.48
C HIS A 19 9.38 -0.38 11.83
N SER A 20 8.52 -0.15 10.83
CA SER A 20 7.09 -0.40 10.92
C SER A 20 6.74 -1.82 10.46
N ASN A 21 5.66 -2.37 11.01
CA ASN A 21 5.03 -3.58 10.50
C ASN A 21 3.97 -3.27 9.41
N ASP A 22 3.63 -2.00 9.16
CA ASP A 22 2.76 -1.60 8.07
C ASP A 22 3.55 -1.57 6.76
N GLN A 23 3.28 -2.49 5.85
CA GLN A 23 3.88 -2.57 4.50
C GLN A 23 3.68 -1.29 3.67
N ARG A 24 2.80 -0.38 4.08
CA ARG A 24 2.55 0.91 3.42
C ARG A 24 3.44 2.04 3.93
N ALA A 25 4.06 1.84 5.10
CA ALA A 25 4.87 2.84 5.76
C ALA A 25 6.21 2.98 5.03
N LEU A 26 6.71 4.21 4.98
CA LEU A 26 8.07 4.48 4.53
C LEU A 26 9.06 3.68 5.40
N MET A 27 8.78 3.53 6.70
CA MET A 27 9.60 2.78 7.64
C MET A 27 9.44 1.25 7.59
N PHE A 28 8.75 0.67 6.60
CA PHE A 28 8.74 -0.79 6.43
C PHE A 28 10.15 -1.30 6.01
N PRO A 29 10.69 -2.39 6.60
CA PRO A 29 12.08 -2.80 6.42
C PRO A 29 12.44 -3.24 4.99
N ASN A 30 11.47 -3.69 4.20
CA ASN A 30 11.72 -4.11 2.82
C ASN A 30 11.43 -2.96 1.86
N TYR A 31 12.35 -2.73 0.93
CA TYR A 31 12.17 -1.70 -0.10
C TYR A 31 10.90 -1.97 -0.93
N ALA A 32 10.02 -0.99 -0.93
CA ALA A 32 8.86 -0.91 -1.81
C ALA A 32 8.93 0.40 -2.59
N TYR A 33 8.70 0.36 -3.91
CA TYR A 33 8.55 1.60 -4.65
C TYR A 33 7.21 2.27 -4.28
N ILE A 34 7.30 3.49 -3.74
CA ILE A 34 6.18 4.34 -3.37
C ILE A 34 6.31 5.64 -4.16
N SER A 35 5.32 5.98 -4.96
CA SER A 35 5.31 7.24 -5.69
C SER A 35 5.10 8.42 -4.71
N PRO A 36 6.10 9.30 -4.49
CA PRO A 36 6.00 10.35 -3.46
C PRO A 36 4.91 11.39 -3.77
N SER A 37 4.60 11.58 -5.06
CA SER A 37 3.55 12.49 -5.53
C SER A 37 2.15 11.94 -5.32
N GLU A 38 2.00 10.61 -5.28
CA GLU A 38 0.70 9.93 -5.21
C GLU A 38 0.42 9.39 -3.81
N PHE A 39 1.46 9.11 -3.02
CA PHE A 39 1.38 8.55 -1.68
C PHE A 39 2.32 9.32 -0.75
N PRO A 40 1.85 10.42 -0.13
CA PRO A 40 2.59 11.07 0.94
C PRO A 40 2.80 10.10 2.13
N LEU A 41 3.65 10.50 3.09
CA LEU A 41 3.97 9.72 4.30
C LEU A 41 2.74 8.99 4.84
N SER A 42 2.92 7.71 5.18
CA SER A 42 1.79 6.97 5.73
C SER A 42 1.41 7.55 7.10
N PRO A 43 0.16 7.39 7.53
CA PRO A 43 -0.24 7.85 8.85
C PRO A 43 0.50 7.15 10.00
N ASP A 44 1.06 5.96 9.76
CA ASP A 44 1.96 5.30 10.70
C ASP A 44 3.28 6.08 10.84
N ASP A 45 3.90 6.47 9.73
CA ASP A 45 5.11 7.32 9.72
C ASP A 45 4.84 8.68 10.39
N ILE A 46 3.69 9.30 10.07
CA ILE A 46 3.28 10.61 10.64
C ILE A 46 3.06 10.50 12.15
N SER A 47 2.30 9.50 12.60
CA SER A 47 2.05 9.28 14.03
C SER A 47 3.35 8.94 14.77
N GLY A 48 4.23 8.15 14.16
CA GLY A 48 5.53 7.79 14.72
C GLY A 48 6.38 9.03 14.97
N ILE A 49 6.57 9.88 13.95
CA ILE A 49 7.45 11.05 14.09
C ILE A 49 6.85 12.10 15.03
N GLN A 50 5.53 12.28 15.02
CA GLN A 50 4.84 13.20 15.93
C GLN A 50 4.84 12.71 17.37
N SER A 51 4.97 11.40 17.62
CA SER A 51 5.12 10.89 18.99
C SER A 51 6.46 11.28 19.63
N ILE A 52 7.49 11.52 18.81
CA ILE A 52 8.83 11.92 19.26
C ILE A 52 8.92 13.45 19.37
N TYR A 53 8.44 14.18 18.38
CA TYR A 53 8.67 15.63 18.26
C TYR A 53 7.42 16.51 18.43
N GLY A 54 6.24 15.91 18.57
CA GLY A 54 4.96 16.62 18.61
C GLY A 54 4.42 16.99 17.22
N SER A 55 3.18 17.48 17.20
CA SER A 55 2.54 17.97 15.97
C SER A 55 3.07 19.36 15.58
N PRO A 56 3.19 19.66 14.27
CA PRO A 56 3.55 20.99 13.81
C PRO A 56 2.56 22.06 14.33
N PRO A 57 3.03 23.27 14.70
CA PRO A 57 2.18 24.30 15.30
C PRO A 57 1.03 24.81 14.41
N ASN A 58 1.08 24.55 13.10
CA ASN A 58 0.04 24.92 12.13
C ASN A 58 -0.57 23.69 11.42
N ALA A 59 -0.41 22.48 11.96
CA ALA A 59 -1.09 21.32 11.39
C ALA A 59 -2.61 21.53 11.55
N PRO A 60 -3.42 21.45 10.47
CA PRO A 60 -4.87 21.38 10.64
C PRO A 60 -5.14 20.21 11.59
N ASP A 61 -6.07 20.40 12.53
CA ASP A 61 -6.43 19.46 13.59
C ASP A 61 -7.12 18.21 13.01
N LYS A 62 -6.37 17.50 12.16
CA LYS A 62 -6.60 16.13 11.77
C LYS A 62 -5.73 15.35 12.73
N ARG A 63 -6.21 15.18 13.97
CA ARG A 63 -5.84 14.03 14.79
C ARG A 63 -5.70 12.86 13.81
N PRO A 64 -4.53 12.20 13.71
CA PRO A 64 -4.34 11.15 12.73
C PRO A 64 -5.47 10.16 12.97
N THR A 65 -6.49 10.19 12.13
CA THR A 65 -7.45 9.11 12.04
C THR A 65 -6.55 8.00 11.57
N THR A 66 -6.08 7.18 12.51
CA THR A 66 -5.36 5.96 12.24
C THR A 66 -6.18 5.31 11.13
N PRO A 67 -5.72 5.31 9.87
CA PRO A 67 -6.44 4.57 8.86
C PRO A 67 -6.13 3.16 9.27
N SER A 68 -7.08 2.57 10.00
CA SER A 68 -7.21 1.14 10.12
C SER A 68 -6.74 0.61 8.79
N SER A 69 -5.64 -0.14 8.79
CA SER A 69 -5.32 -1.06 7.71
C SER A 69 -6.66 -1.57 7.18
N PRO A 70 -6.95 -1.53 5.87
CA PRO A 70 -8.21 -2.05 5.37
C PRO A 70 -8.37 -3.42 6.02
N LYS A 71 -9.30 -3.53 6.98
CA LYS A 71 -9.44 -4.77 7.70
C LYS A 71 -9.89 -5.72 6.61
N VAL A 72 -9.07 -6.71 6.30
CA VAL A 72 -9.37 -7.70 5.26
C VAL A 72 -10.73 -8.36 5.55
N CYS A 73 -11.14 -8.38 6.82
CA CYS A 73 -12.44 -8.85 7.30
C CYS A 73 -13.35 -7.73 7.85
N GLY A 74 -13.18 -6.49 7.40
CA GLY A 74 -13.99 -5.35 7.83
C GLY A 74 -15.32 -5.29 7.08
N SER A 75 -16.43 -5.04 7.77
CA SER A 75 -17.77 -4.92 7.16
C SER A 75 -17.93 -3.77 6.15
N GLN A 76 -16.94 -2.86 6.06
CA GLN A 76 -16.89 -1.76 5.09
C GLN A 76 -15.83 -1.98 3.99
N MET A 77 -15.32 -3.19 3.82
CA MET A 77 -14.33 -3.45 2.79
C MET A 77 -14.95 -3.33 1.39
N SER A 78 -14.28 -2.58 0.52
CA SER A 78 -14.59 -2.48 -0.90
C SER A 78 -13.33 -2.65 -1.73
N PHE A 79 -13.50 -3.05 -2.98
CA PHE A 79 -12.42 -3.25 -3.94
C PHE A 79 -12.57 -2.25 -5.08
N ASP A 80 -11.44 -1.81 -5.62
CA ASP A 80 -11.44 -0.93 -6.79
C ASP A 80 -11.64 -1.75 -8.07
N ALA A 81 -11.07 -2.97 -8.13
CA ALA A 81 -11.31 -3.93 -9.20
C ALA A 81 -11.16 -5.38 -8.70
N VAL A 82 -11.78 -6.33 -9.41
CA VAL A 82 -11.64 -7.78 -9.17
C VAL A 82 -11.49 -8.48 -10.51
N THR A 83 -10.55 -9.43 -10.60
CA THR A 83 -10.35 -10.20 -11.84
C THR A 83 -9.87 -11.62 -11.54
N ALA A 84 -10.05 -12.51 -12.51
CA ALA A 84 -9.42 -13.83 -12.47
C ALA A 84 -8.02 -13.75 -13.10
N LEU A 85 -7.10 -14.61 -12.69
CA LEU A 85 -5.87 -14.88 -13.43
C LEU A 85 -5.48 -16.34 -13.20
N ARG A 86 -5.45 -17.16 -14.25
CA ARG A 86 -4.96 -18.56 -14.16
C ARG A 86 -5.59 -19.37 -13.02
N ARG A 87 -6.91 -19.21 -12.83
CA ARG A 87 -7.73 -19.83 -11.75
C ARG A 87 -7.57 -19.23 -10.35
N GLU A 88 -6.79 -18.18 -10.18
CA GLU A 88 -6.77 -17.37 -8.96
C GLU A 88 -7.76 -16.21 -9.09
N VAL A 89 -8.26 -15.72 -7.96
CA VAL A 89 -9.02 -14.46 -7.90
C VAL A 89 -8.12 -13.39 -7.32
N ILE A 90 -7.96 -12.30 -8.07
CA ILE A 90 -7.18 -11.13 -7.67
C ILE A 90 -8.13 -10.00 -7.31
N PHE A 91 -8.03 -9.51 -6.08
CA PHE A 91 -8.73 -8.32 -5.60
C PHE A 91 -7.76 -7.14 -5.55
N LEU A 92 -8.15 -5.97 -6.07
CA LEU A 92 -7.32 -4.77 -6.12
C LEU A 92 -7.92 -3.67 -5.22
N LYS A 93 -7.09 -3.07 -4.36
CA LYS A 93 -7.49 -1.90 -3.55
C LYS A 93 -6.30 -0.97 -3.29
N GLY A 94 -6.40 0.26 -3.77
CA GLY A 94 -5.35 1.27 -3.70
C GLY A 94 -4.07 0.79 -4.38
N ARG A 95 -3.06 0.45 -3.57
CA ARG A 95 -1.76 -0.07 -4.03
C ARG A 95 -1.58 -1.57 -3.85
N HIS A 96 -2.57 -2.26 -3.29
CA HIS A 96 -2.43 -3.65 -2.91
C HIS A 96 -3.27 -4.52 -3.82
N LEU A 97 -2.79 -5.74 -3.98
CA LEU A 97 -3.58 -6.84 -4.47
C LEU A 97 -3.65 -7.95 -3.42
N TRP A 98 -4.76 -8.68 -3.42
CA TRP A 98 -4.92 -9.92 -2.68
C TRP A 98 -5.14 -11.04 -3.68
N ARG A 99 -4.35 -12.10 -3.56
CA ARG A 99 -4.48 -13.33 -4.35
C ARG A 99 -5.18 -14.38 -3.51
N VAL A 100 -6.31 -14.87 -4.00
CA VAL A 100 -7.06 -15.95 -3.39
C VAL A 100 -7.01 -17.16 -4.32
N TYR A 101 -6.49 -18.26 -3.79
CA TYR A 101 -6.42 -19.53 -4.49
C TYR A 101 -7.66 -20.35 -4.16
N PRO A 102 -8.28 -21.07 -5.12
CA PRO A 102 -9.47 -21.87 -4.86
C PRO A 102 -9.29 -22.91 -3.75
N ASP A 103 -8.08 -23.45 -3.63
CA ASP A 103 -7.74 -24.51 -2.69
C ASP A 103 -7.23 -24.00 -1.33
N ASN A 104 -7.08 -22.68 -1.16
CA ASN A 104 -6.58 -22.07 0.06
C ASN A 104 -7.59 -21.05 0.62
N SER A 105 -7.79 -21.08 1.94
CA SER A 105 -8.67 -20.12 2.63
C SER A 105 -7.98 -18.79 2.91
N GLU A 106 -6.66 -18.72 2.72
CA GLU A 106 -5.85 -17.54 3.05
C GLU A 106 -5.57 -16.68 1.82
N ALA A 107 -5.76 -15.37 1.96
CA ALA A 107 -5.50 -14.39 0.92
C ALA A 107 -4.08 -13.83 1.07
N GLU A 108 -3.23 -14.04 0.07
CA GLU A 108 -1.89 -13.47 0.03
C GLU A 108 -1.96 -12.00 -0.37
N ARG A 109 -1.46 -11.10 0.49
CA ARG A 109 -1.42 -9.66 0.23
C ARG A 109 -0.06 -9.24 -0.31
N GLU A 110 -0.07 -8.50 -1.42
CA GLU A 110 1.14 -7.93 -2.02
C GLU A 110 0.91 -6.51 -2.56
N LEU A 111 2.00 -5.83 -2.91
CA LEU A 111 1.95 -4.58 -3.65
C LEU A 111 1.70 -4.83 -5.14
N ILE A 112 0.82 -4.03 -5.75
CA ILE A 112 0.62 -4.04 -7.22
C ILE A 112 1.95 -3.80 -7.94
N SER A 113 2.78 -2.89 -7.41
CA SER A 113 4.09 -2.55 -7.98
C SER A 113 5.13 -3.68 -7.90
N ALA A 114 4.90 -4.71 -7.07
CA ALA A 114 5.77 -5.89 -7.03
C ALA A 114 5.64 -6.72 -8.33
N PHE A 115 4.44 -6.77 -8.91
CA PHE A 115 4.16 -7.48 -10.17
C PHE A 115 4.23 -6.54 -11.38
N TRP A 116 3.73 -5.32 -11.22
CA TRP A 116 3.62 -4.34 -12.29
C TRP A 116 4.19 -2.98 -11.86
N PRO A 117 5.52 -2.80 -11.91
CA PRO A 117 6.19 -1.62 -11.37
C PRO A 117 5.85 -0.31 -12.11
N ASN A 118 5.44 -0.40 -13.38
CA ASN A 118 5.14 0.75 -14.24
C ASN A 118 3.64 1.11 -14.26
N LEU A 119 2.82 0.41 -13.48
CA LEU A 119 1.37 0.62 -13.51
C LEU A 119 1.01 1.83 -12.63
N PRO A 120 0.20 2.78 -13.15
CA PRO A 120 -0.23 3.91 -12.36
C PRO A 120 -1.15 3.45 -11.22
N PRO A 121 -1.18 4.15 -10.07
CA PRO A 121 -2.13 3.82 -9.02
C PRO A 121 -3.56 4.20 -9.39
N GLY A 122 -4.53 3.63 -8.66
CA GLY A 122 -5.95 3.95 -8.83
C GLY A 122 -6.56 3.20 -10.00
N ILE A 123 -6.44 1.87 -9.98
CA ILE A 123 -7.06 1.00 -10.99
C ILE A 123 -8.56 0.95 -10.75
N GLU A 124 -9.34 1.17 -11.81
CA GLU A 124 -10.80 1.24 -11.76
C GLU A 124 -11.48 -0.02 -12.32
N ALA A 125 -10.78 -0.79 -13.16
CA ALA A 125 -11.25 -2.09 -13.64
C ALA A 125 -10.10 -3.02 -14.03
N ALA A 126 -10.38 -4.32 -14.04
CA ALA A 126 -9.43 -5.36 -14.42
C ALA A 126 -10.16 -6.52 -15.10
N TYR A 127 -9.63 -7.05 -16.20
CA TYR A 127 -10.15 -8.27 -16.84
C TYR A 127 -9.03 -9.17 -17.37
N GLU A 128 -9.22 -10.49 -17.26
CA GLU A 128 -8.39 -11.49 -17.93
C GLU A 128 -8.98 -11.83 -19.29
N ASN A 129 -8.16 -11.71 -20.34
CA ASN A 129 -8.57 -12.02 -21.70
C ASN A 129 -8.35 -13.50 -22.06
N THR A 130 -8.88 -13.92 -23.20
CA THR A 130 -8.75 -15.30 -23.71
C THR A 130 -7.31 -15.70 -24.09
N LYS A 131 -6.35 -14.76 -24.01
CA LYS A 131 -4.93 -14.97 -24.28
C LYS A 131 -4.09 -15.03 -23.00
N ASP A 132 -4.72 -15.23 -21.84
CA ASP A 132 -4.04 -15.31 -20.53
C ASP A 132 -3.28 -14.01 -20.20
N GLN A 133 -3.89 -12.86 -20.51
CA GLN A 133 -3.38 -11.53 -20.20
C GLN A 133 -4.36 -10.78 -19.31
N ILE A 134 -3.83 -10.13 -18.27
CA ILE A 134 -4.57 -9.13 -17.51
C ILE A 134 -4.54 -7.79 -18.24
N LEU A 135 -5.71 -7.16 -18.33
CA LEU A 135 -5.90 -5.80 -18.82
C LEU A 135 -6.47 -4.95 -17.68
N LEU A 136 -5.80 -3.84 -17.41
CA LEU A 136 -6.05 -2.95 -16.29
C LEU A 136 -6.45 -1.57 -16.82
N PHE A 137 -7.48 -0.98 -16.22
CA PHE A 137 -8.08 0.28 -16.63
C PHE A 137 -7.99 1.28 -15.49
N LYS A 138 -7.75 2.53 -15.85
CA LYS A 138 -7.67 3.70 -15.00
C LYS A 138 -8.37 4.85 -15.72
#